data_AF-A0A2V8ZYI8-F1
#
_entry.id   AF-A0A2V8ZYI8-F1
#
_cell.length_a   1.000
_cell.length_b   1.000
_cell.length_c   1.000
_cell.angle_alpha   90.00
_cell.angle_beta   90.00
_cell.angle_gamma   90.00
#
_symmetry.space_group_name_H-M   'P 1'
#
loop_
_entity.id
_entity.type
_entity.pdbx_description
1 polymer ?
#
loop_
_entity_poly.entity_id
_entity_poly.type
_entity_poly.pdbx_seq_one_letter_code
_entity_poly.pdbx_strand_id
1 'polypeptide(L)'
;MVALLLGPVLDVVLGIEPVLNEEALRDSDPEQEGHEGELTAGRRLIDSLHETYGGFIDAIVGDALYANGPVMTQLDNYGYSGFLVLKKEKN
;
A
#
# COMPACT_ATOMS: atom_id res chain seq x y z
N MET A 1 0.21 -5.51 3.85
CA MET A 1 0.51 -4.14 4.34
C MET A 1 -0.56 -3.71 5.34
N VAL A 2 -0.24 -2.89 6.35
CA VAL A 2 -1.20 -2.37 7.35
C VAL A 2 -1.19 -0.84 7.28
N ALA A 3 -2.36 -0.22 7.17
CA ALA A 3 -2.48 1.24 7.22
C ALA A 3 -2.95 1.72 8.60
N LEU A 4 -2.22 2.69 9.17
CA LEU A 4 -2.46 3.21 10.52
C LEU A 4 -2.80 4.70 10.49
N LEU A 5 -3.90 5.10 11.12
CA LEU A 5 -4.21 6.49 11.43
C LEU A 5 -3.74 6.81 12.85
N LEU A 6 -2.83 7.77 12.99
CA LEU A 6 -2.27 8.21 14.27
C LEU A 6 -3.04 9.43 14.81
N GLY A 7 -3.88 9.22 15.83
CA GLY A 7 -4.46 10.29 16.65
C GLY A 7 -3.76 10.37 18.02
N PRO A 8 -3.85 11.50 18.76
CA PRO A 8 -3.14 11.70 20.04
C PRO A 8 -3.52 10.69 21.15
N VAL A 9 -4.53 9.84 20.94
CA VAL A 9 -5.04 8.86 21.90
C VAL A 9 -5.34 7.49 21.25
N LEU A 10 -5.26 7.36 19.92
CA LEU A 10 -5.77 6.19 19.20
C LEU A 10 -4.94 5.87 17.95
N ASP A 11 -4.55 4.60 17.87
CA ASP A 11 -4.02 3.96 16.68
C ASP A 11 -5.16 3.19 16.01
N VAL A 12 -5.58 3.61 14.82
CA VAL A 12 -6.66 2.92 14.08
C VAL A 12 -6.07 2.20 12.89
N VAL A 13 -6.31 0.90 12.80
CA VAL A 13 -6.01 0.12 11.59
C VAL A 13 -7.16 0.34 10.59
N LEU A 14 -6.86 1.00 9.47
CA LEU A 14 -7.86 1.33 8.44
C LEU A 14 -8.04 0.21 7.40
N GLY A 15 -7.03 -0.64 7.24
CA GLY A 15 -7.07 -1.73 6.27
C GLY A 15 -5.82 -2.60 6.34
N ILE A 16 -6.00 -3.85 5.92
CA ILE A 16 -4.93 -4.82 5.74
C ILE A 16 -5.20 -5.52 4.42
N GLU A 17 -4.18 -5.59 3.57
CA GLU A 17 -4.28 -6.34 2.32
C GLU A 17 -3.33 -7.55 2.32
N PRO A 18 -3.86 -8.77 2.14
CA PRO A 18 -3.05 -9.97 2.03
C PRO A 18 -2.32 -10.00 0.68
N VAL A 19 -1.15 -10.66 0.69
CA VAL A 19 -0.48 -11.09 -0.54
C VAL A 19 -1.18 -12.35 -1.02
N LEU A 20 -1.70 -12.32 -2.24
CA LEU A 20 -2.39 -13.46 -2.82
C LEU A 20 -1.39 -14.53 -3.31
N ASN A 21 -1.73 -15.79 -3.07
CA ASN A 21 -1.03 -16.92 -3.67
C ASN A 21 -1.56 -17.19 -5.09
N GLU A 22 -0.89 -18.07 -5.83
CA GLU A 22 -1.23 -18.38 -7.24
C GLU A 22 -2.68 -18.86 -7.39
N GLU A 23 -3.19 -19.62 -6.42
CA GLU A 23 -4.56 -20.13 -6.44
C GLU A 23 -5.58 -18.99 -6.28
N ALA A 24 -5.41 -18.11 -5.28
CA ALA A 24 -6.31 -16.97 -5.06
C ALA A 24 -6.24 -15.92 -6.19
N LEU A 25 -5.06 -15.76 -6.81
CA LEU A 25 -4.89 -14.94 -8.01
C LEU A 25 -5.67 -15.53 -9.18
N ARG A 26 -5.54 -16.83 -9.46
CA ARG A 26 -6.27 -17.49 -10.55
C ARG A 26 -7.79 -17.46 -10.40
N ASP A 27 -8.28 -17.50 -9.17
CA ASP A 27 -9.71 -17.34 -8.88
C ASP A 27 -10.22 -15.92 -9.22
N SER A 28 -9.32 -14.93 -9.19
CA SER A 28 -9.63 -13.51 -9.42
C SER A 28 -9.29 -13.04 -10.85
N ASP A 29 -8.23 -13.57 -11.42
CA ASP A 29 -7.70 -13.30 -12.76
C ASP A 29 -7.00 -14.57 -13.32
N PRO A 30 -7.67 -15.34 -14.21
CA PRO A 30 -7.16 -16.60 -14.72
C PRO A 30 -5.90 -16.48 -15.57
N GLU A 31 -5.56 -15.28 -16.08
CA GLU A 31 -4.41 -15.07 -16.96
C GLU A 31 -3.14 -14.63 -16.20
N GLN A 32 -3.25 -14.34 -14.89
CA GLN A 32 -2.08 -14.05 -14.07
C GLN A 32 -1.32 -15.35 -13.71
N GLU A 33 -0.08 -15.45 -14.20
CA GLU A 33 0.87 -16.48 -13.80
C GLU A 33 1.84 -15.95 -12.73
N GLY A 34 2.01 -16.69 -11.63
CA GLY A 34 2.95 -16.41 -10.54
C GLY A 34 2.31 -15.91 -9.24
N HIS A 35 3.12 -15.84 -8.18
CA HIS A 35 2.71 -15.28 -6.88
C HIS A 35 2.64 -13.75 -6.91
N GLU A 36 1.66 -13.18 -6.20
CA GLU A 36 1.61 -11.75 -5.99
C GLU A 36 2.81 -11.30 -5.13
N GLY A 37 3.40 -10.17 -5.49
CA GLY A 37 4.43 -9.54 -4.67
C GLY A 37 3.84 -8.57 -3.66
N GLU A 38 4.57 -8.31 -2.58
CA GLU A 38 4.16 -7.35 -1.53
C GLU A 38 3.81 -5.97 -2.10
N LEU A 39 4.55 -5.51 -3.12
CA LEU A 39 4.26 -4.22 -3.77
C LEU A 39 2.92 -4.20 -4.50
N THR A 40 2.50 -5.31 -5.09
CA THR A 40 1.19 -5.39 -5.77
C THR A 40 0.07 -5.34 -4.74
N ALA A 41 0.17 -6.14 -3.67
CA ALA A 41 -0.79 -6.12 -2.56
C ALA A 41 -0.82 -4.74 -1.88
N GLY A 42 0.34 -4.09 -1.72
CA GLY A 42 0.45 -2.76 -1.16
C GLY A 42 -0.25 -1.70 -2.02
N ARG A 43 -0.10 -1.76 -3.34
CA ARG A 43 -0.81 -0.86 -4.26
C ARG A 43 -2.32 -1.08 -4.21
N ARG A 44 -2.77 -2.34 -4.12
CA ARG A 44 -4.21 -2.66 -3.93
C ARG A 44 -4.76 -2.08 -2.63
N LEU A 45 -4.01 -2.13 -1.53
CA LEU A 45 -4.43 -1.47 -0.29
C LEU A 45 -4.57 0.05 -0.46
N ILE A 46 -3.66 0.70 -1.18
CA ILE A 46 -3.74 2.14 -1.45
C ILE A 46 -5.01 2.46 -2.25
N ASP A 47 -5.35 1.65 -3.25
CA ASP A 47 -6.58 1.79 -4.02
C ASP A 47 -7.82 1.67 -3.11
N SER A 48 -7.90 0.62 -2.30
CA SER A 48 -9.03 0.41 -1.39
C SER A 48 -9.18 1.52 -0.35
N LEU A 49 -8.07 2.06 0.16
CA LEU A 49 -8.08 3.19 1.08
C LEU A 49 -8.52 4.49 0.40
N HIS A 50 -8.09 4.72 -0.84
CA HIS A 50 -8.52 5.88 -1.62
C HIS A 50 -10.02 5.83 -1.89
N GLU A 51 -10.54 4.69 -2.35
CA GLU A 51 -11.96 4.50 -2.63
C GLU A 51 -12.84 4.72 -1.39
N THR A 52 -12.37 4.26 -0.23
CA THR A 52 -13.17 4.29 1.01
C THR A 52 -13.02 5.60 1.78
N TYR A 53 -11.80 6.14 1.83
CA TYR A 53 -11.41 7.22 2.74
C TYR A 53 -10.72 8.39 2.05
N GLY A 54 -10.68 8.44 0.72
CA GLY A 54 -9.75 9.32 0.01
C GLY A 54 -9.91 10.82 0.29
N GLY A 55 -11.12 11.28 0.64
CA GLY A 55 -11.36 12.66 1.07
C GLY A 55 -10.84 13.01 2.47
N PHE A 56 -10.37 12.01 3.24
CA PHE A 56 -9.83 12.15 4.59
C PHE A 56 -8.33 11.89 4.68
N ILE A 57 -7.70 11.39 3.62
CA ILE A 57 -6.28 11.01 3.61
C ILE A 57 -5.49 12.08 2.85
N ASP A 58 -4.62 12.79 3.55
CA ASP A 58 -3.70 13.77 2.94
C ASP A 58 -2.31 13.18 2.63
N ALA A 59 -1.92 12.14 3.37
CA ALA A 59 -0.58 11.57 3.28
C ALA A 59 -0.52 10.08 3.62
N ILE A 60 0.43 9.39 3.00
CA ILE A 60 0.78 7.99 3.26
C ILE A 60 2.23 7.91 3.72
N VAL A 61 2.47 7.15 4.80
CA VAL A 61 3.81 6.86 5.33
C VAL A 61 4.15 5.41 5.03
N GLY A 62 5.29 5.17 4.38
CA GLY A 62 5.79 3.83 4.03
C GLY A 62 7.28 3.69 4.28
N ASP A 63 7.81 2.48 4.16
CA ASP A 63 9.26 2.23 4.22
C ASP A 63 9.92 2.37 2.82
N ALA A 64 11.21 2.04 2.75
CA ALA A 64 12.00 2.10 1.54
C ALA A 64 11.52 1.19 0.40
N LEU A 65 10.80 0.10 0.69
CA LEU A 65 10.31 -0.82 -0.34
C LEU A 65 9.34 -0.10 -1.29
N TYR A 66 8.55 0.82 -0.74
CA TYR A 66 7.57 1.62 -1.47
C TYR A 66 8.18 2.79 -2.24
N ALA A 67 9.50 3.01 -2.14
CA ALA A 67 10.23 4.03 -2.90
C ALA A 67 10.49 3.60 -4.36
N ASN A 68 9.42 3.26 -5.09
CA ASN A 68 9.49 2.84 -6.48
C ASN A 68 8.51 3.63 -7.36
N GLY A 69 8.80 3.69 -8.67
CA GLY A 69 8.04 4.46 -9.65
C GLY A 69 6.53 4.21 -9.60
N PRO A 70 6.06 2.94 -9.68
CA PRO A 70 4.64 2.62 -9.64
C PRO A 70 3.89 3.17 -8.42
N VAL A 71 4.47 3.05 -7.22
CA VAL A 71 3.84 3.60 -6.00
C VAL A 71 3.86 5.12 -6.02
N MET A 72 4.97 5.76 -6.42
CA MET A 72 5.05 7.22 -6.48
C MET A 72 4.03 7.81 -7.47
N THR A 73 3.88 7.19 -8.64
CA THR A 73 2.87 7.60 -9.62
C THR A 73 1.45 7.42 -9.09
N GLN A 74 1.18 6.36 -8.33
CA GLN A 74 -0.14 6.14 -7.72
C GLN A 74 -0.46 7.22 -6.68
N LEU A 75 0.48 7.55 -5.79
CA LEU A 75 0.29 8.63 -4.81
C LEU A 75 0.06 9.99 -5.48
N ASP A 76 0.85 10.29 -6.52
CA ASP A 76 0.71 11.54 -7.30
C ASP A 76 -0.66 11.63 -7.97
N ASN A 77 -1.12 10.55 -8.61
CA ASN A 77 -2.44 10.48 -9.25
C ASN A 77 -3.59 10.69 -8.25
N TYR A 78 -3.43 10.23 -7.00
CA TYR A 78 -4.43 10.40 -5.94
C TYR A 78 -4.26 11.70 -5.15
N GLY A 79 -3.23 12.50 -5.44
CA GLY A 79 -2.97 13.76 -4.76
C GLY A 79 -2.45 13.59 -3.33
N TYR A 80 -1.86 12.45 -3.00
CA TYR A 80 -1.33 12.16 -1.67
C TYR A 80 0.13 12.57 -1.52
N SER A 81 0.46 13.11 -0.34
CA SER A 81 1.85 13.27 0.06
C SER A 81 2.44 11.93 0.50
N GLY A 82 3.63 11.58 0.03
CA GLY A 82 4.34 10.35 0.43
C GLY A 82 5.50 10.63 1.37
N PHE A 83 5.54 10.00 2.53
CA PHE A 83 6.70 9.99 3.43
C PHE A 83 7.32 8.60 3.46
N LEU A 84 8.53 8.48 2.92
CA LEU A 84 9.24 7.19 2.86
C LEU A 84 10.40 7.17 3.83
N VAL A 85 10.36 6.21 4.75
CA VAL A 85 11.38 6.05 5.78
C VAL A 85 12.47 5.12 5.24
N LEU A 86 13.61 5.71 4.89
CA LEU A 86 14.79 4.98 4.47
C LEU A 86 15.62 4.59 5.69
N LYS A 87 15.79 3.29 5.92
CA LYS A 87 16.76 2.79 6.89
C LYS A 87 18.09 2.54 6.18
N LYS A 88 19.13 3.25 6.59
CA LYS A 88 20.50 2.92 6.18
C LYS A 88 20.94 1.66 6.90
N GLU A 89 21.27 0.61 6.15
CA GLU A 89 21.96 -0.54 6.75
C GLU A 89 23.36 -0.10 7.20
N LYS A 90 23.72 -0.44 8.45
CA LYS A 90 25.07 -0.24 8.95
C LYS A 90 25.96 -1.31 8.32
N ASN A 91 26.65 -0.95 7.24
CA ASN A 91 27.89 -1.63 6.85
C ASN A 91 29.01 -1.28 7.84
#